data_AF-A0A929J422-F1
#
_entry.id   AF-A0A929J422-F1
#
_cell.length_a   1.000
_cell.length_b   1.000
_cell.length_c   1.000
_cell.angle_alpha   90.00
_cell.angle_beta   90.00
_cell.angle_gamma   90.00
#
_symmetry.space_group_name_H-M   'P 1'
#
loop_
_entity.id
_entity.type
_entity.pdbx_description
1 polymer ?
#
loop_
_entity_poly.entity_id
_entity_poly.type
_entity_poly.pdbx_seq_one_letter_code
_entity_poly.pdbx_strand_id
1 'polypeptide(L)'
;MRKIIVLFGLCALLSLSGCIKEEKKDSRPDWIDKPDNNFVGKCGTHVKGHIAQEQCAYKKGLAYIAMSKGVSVDISSSMTMNQTATEKTGKSYGQVQAEVKMNEKNIKVSGTIVDKWHDKTADIMYVLIQEN
;
A
#
# COMPACT_ATOMS: atom_id res chain seq x y z
N MET A 1 27.44 12.97 -53.12
CA MET A 1 28.01 12.35 -51.90
C MET A 1 27.96 13.26 -50.66
N ARG A 2 28.35 14.55 -50.72
CA ARG A 2 28.27 15.49 -49.57
C ARG A 2 26.88 15.62 -48.92
N LYS A 3 25.79 15.63 -49.71
CA LYS A 3 24.42 15.79 -49.21
C LYS A 3 23.90 14.58 -48.41
N ILE A 4 24.41 13.37 -48.69
CA ILE A 4 24.00 12.13 -48.00
C ILE A 4 24.64 12.05 -46.61
N ILE A 5 25.88 12.54 -46.46
CA ILE A 5 26.59 12.61 -45.18
C ILE A 5 25.89 13.57 -44.21
N VAL A 6 25.38 14.70 -44.70
CA VAL A 6 24.65 15.68 -43.88
C VAL A 6 23.29 15.13 -43.40
N LEU A 7 22.60 14.36 -44.25
CA LEU A 7 21.31 13.74 -43.90
C LEU A 7 21.47 12.64 -42.83
N PHE A 8 22.54 11.84 -42.92
CA PHE A 8 22.84 10.82 -41.91
C PHE A 8 23.25 11.44 -40.56
N GLY A 9 24.00 12.55 -40.59
CA GLY A 9 24.35 13.30 -39.38
C GLY A 9 23.13 13.88 -38.67
N LEU A 10 22.14 14.41 -39.41
CA LEU A 10 20.93 15.00 -38.84
C LEU A 10 20.01 13.96 -38.21
N CYS A 11 19.93 12.75 -38.78
CA CYS A 11 19.10 11.66 -38.25
C CYS A 11 19.67 11.08 -36.93
N ALA A 12 21.00 11.03 -36.80
CA ALA A 12 21.67 10.55 -35.59
C ALA A 12 21.49 11.51 -34.39
N LEU A 13 21.38 12.82 -34.62
CA LEU A 13 21.17 13.81 -33.55
C LEU A 13 19.74 13.80 -32.96
N LEU A 14 18.74 13.33 -33.71
CA LEU A 14 17.35 13.31 -33.25
C LEU A 14 17.01 12.10 -32.35
N SER A 15 17.95 11.18 -32.13
CA SER A 15 17.72 9.96 -31.34
C SER A 15 18.06 10.10 -29.85
N LEU A 16 18.54 11.25 -29.40
CA LEU A 16 19.00 11.47 -28.02
C LEU A 16 17.96 12.08 -27.07
N SER A 17 16.77 12.45 -27.55
CA SER A 17 15.68 12.89 -26.67
C SER A 17 14.89 11.69 -26.12
N GLY A 18 15.59 10.80 -25.41
CA GLY A 18 14.94 9.83 -24.54
C GLY A 18 14.39 10.56 -23.32
N CYS A 19 13.08 10.57 -23.13
CA CYS A 19 12.46 11.01 -21.88
C CYS A 19 13.01 10.15 -20.74
N ILE A 20 13.97 10.67 -19.97
CA ILE A 20 14.21 10.20 -18.61
C ILE A 20 12.91 10.46 -17.87
N LYS A 21 12.08 9.42 -17.73
CA LYS A 21 11.05 9.41 -16.69
C LYS A 21 11.82 9.49 -15.39
N GLU A 22 11.74 10.63 -14.73
CA GLU A 22 12.21 10.76 -13.35
C GLU A 22 11.54 9.64 -12.55
N GLU A 23 12.34 8.64 -12.17
CA GLU A 23 11.89 7.57 -11.31
C GLU A 23 11.62 8.23 -9.96
N LYS A 24 10.33 8.50 -9.70
CA LYS A 24 9.89 9.07 -8.43
C LYS A 24 10.36 8.12 -7.35
N LYS A 25 11.40 8.49 -6.61
CA LYS A 25 11.93 7.70 -5.49
C LYS A 25 10.74 7.29 -4.64
N ASP A 26 10.58 5.99 -4.46
CA ASP A 26 9.59 5.38 -3.57
C ASP A 26 10.04 5.61 -2.12
N SER A 27 10.16 6.89 -1.73
CA SER A 27 10.62 7.32 -0.43
C SER A 27 9.61 6.90 0.62
N ARG A 28 10.12 6.36 1.74
CA ARG A 28 9.32 6.03 2.93
C ARG A 28 8.39 7.21 3.28
N PRO A 29 7.06 7.02 3.26
CA PRO A 29 6.11 8.08 3.57
C PRO A 29 6.15 8.49 5.05
N ASP A 30 5.96 9.79 5.30
CA ASP A 30 5.92 10.36 6.66
C ASP A 30 4.77 9.79 7.50
N TRP A 31 3.66 9.39 6.87
CA TRP A 31 2.49 8.86 7.57
C TRP A 31 2.77 7.55 8.32
N ILE A 32 3.87 6.86 8.01
CA ILE A 32 4.28 5.66 8.76
C ILE A 32 4.63 6.03 10.20
N ASP A 33 5.26 7.19 10.40
CA ASP A 33 5.71 7.67 11.70
C ASP A 33 4.76 8.72 12.30
N LYS A 34 3.97 9.41 11.44
CA LYS A 34 2.99 10.44 11.82
C LYS A 34 1.68 10.27 11.04
N PRO A 35 0.79 9.35 11.45
CA PRO A 35 -0.43 9.04 10.69
C PRO A 35 -1.60 10.03 10.88
N ASP A 36 -1.38 11.14 11.60
CA ASP A 36 -2.42 12.08 12.02
C ASP A 36 -3.57 11.36 12.75
N ASN A 37 -4.79 11.44 12.21
CA ASN A 37 -6.00 10.78 12.76
C ASN A 37 -6.22 9.36 12.19
N ASN A 38 -5.26 8.82 11.43
CA ASN A 38 -5.33 7.48 10.86
C ASN A 38 -4.54 6.47 11.68
N PHE A 39 -4.66 5.20 11.30
CA PHE A 39 -3.97 4.08 11.93
C PHE A 39 -3.02 3.42 10.96
N VAL A 40 -1.85 2.97 11.45
CA VAL A 40 -0.87 2.27 10.63
C VAL A 40 -0.89 0.78 10.95
N GLY A 41 -1.13 -0.02 9.91
CA GLY A 41 -0.92 -1.46 9.95
C GLY A 41 0.40 -1.82 9.28
N LYS A 42 1.11 -2.84 9.80
CA LYS A 42 2.33 -3.36 9.14
C LYS A 42 2.47 -4.87 9.21
N CYS A 43 3.03 -5.47 8.17
CA CYS A 43 3.37 -6.89 8.16
C CYS A 43 4.64 -7.15 7.34
N GLY A 44 5.56 -7.93 7.91
CA GLY A 44 6.73 -8.43 7.19
C GLY A 44 6.35 -9.51 6.16
N THR A 45 7.35 -10.11 5.53
CA THR A 45 7.20 -11.16 4.51
C THR A 45 6.11 -12.17 4.86
N HIS A 46 5.22 -12.43 3.90
CA HIS A 46 4.16 -13.41 4.05
C HIS A 46 4.32 -14.53 3.01
N VAL A 47 4.27 -15.80 3.45
CA VAL A 47 4.50 -16.98 2.59
C VAL A 47 3.51 -17.09 1.42
N LYS A 48 2.32 -16.51 1.56
CA LYS A 48 1.28 -16.44 0.52
C LYS A 48 1.41 -15.22 -0.41
N GLY A 49 2.53 -14.50 -0.36
CA GLY A 49 2.84 -13.37 -1.22
C GLY A 49 2.25 -12.02 -0.77
N HIS A 50 2.46 -11.01 -1.62
CA HIS A 50 2.20 -9.59 -1.33
C HIS A 50 0.74 -9.28 -0.98
N ILE A 51 -0.24 -9.93 -1.62
CA ILE A 51 -1.64 -9.70 -1.29
C ILE A 51 -1.89 -10.11 0.15
N ALA A 52 -1.50 -11.32 0.55
CA ALA A 52 -1.67 -11.79 1.92
C ALA A 52 -0.86 -10.96 2.95
N GLN A 53 0.27 -10.41 2.53
CA GLN A 53 1.06 -9.45 3.33
C GLN A 53 0.28 -8.16 3.60
N GLU A 54 -0.38 -7.60 2.58
CA GLU A 54 -1.28 -6.44 2.71
C GLU A 54 -2.47 -6.77 3.63
N GLN A 55 -3.09 -7.94 3.46
CA GLN A 55 -4.18 -8.38 4.33
C GLN A 55 -3.73 -8.52 5.79
N CYS A 56 -2.53 -9.07 6.02
CA CYS A 56 -1.93 -9.17 7.35
C CYS A 56 -1.68 -7.80 7.97
N ALA A 57 -1.11 -6.85 7.21
CA ALA A 57 -0.85 -5.49 7.67
C ALA A 57 -2.17 -4.80 8.07
N TYR A 58 -3.20 -4.94 7.23
CA TYR A 58 -4.52 -4.39 7.48
C TYR A 58 -5.19 -4.96 8.74
N LYS A 59 -5.18 -6.29 8.91
CA LYS A 59 -5.70 -6.97 10.10
C LYS A 59 -5.04 -6.47 11.39
N LYS A 60 -3.72 -6.29 11.36
CA LYS A 60 -2.96 -5.70 12.50
C LYS A 60 -3.35 -4.25 12.75
N GLY A 61 -3.56 -3.47 11.69
CA GLY A 61 -4.06 -2.09 11.82
C GLY A 61 -5.44 -2.01 12.48
N LEU A 62 -6.39 -2.87 12.10
CA LEU A 62 -7.70 -2.95 12.77
C LEU A 62 -7.61 -3.42 14.22
N ALA A 63 -6.68 -4.32 14.53
CA ALA A 63 -6.39 -4.68 15.91
C ALA A 63 -5.94 -3.46 16.74
N TYR A 64 -5.10 -2.57 16.17
CA TYR A 64 -4.73 -1.31 16.84
C TYR A 64 -5.92 -0.37 17.06
N ILE A 65 -6.85 -0.28 16.10
CA ILE A 65 -8.10 0.48 16.27
C ILE A 65 -8.94 -0.08 17.42
N ALA A 66 -9.10 -1.40 17.50
CA ALA A 66 -9.86 -2.01 18.59
C ALA A 66 -9.15 -1.84 19.95
N MET A 67 -7.82 -1.94 19.98
CA MET A 67 -7.02 -1.70 21.18
C MET A 67 -7.14 -0.24 21.65
N SER A 68 -7.18 0.75 20.75
CA SER A 68 -7.38 2.16 21.12
C SER A 68 -8.76 2.42 21.75
N LYS A 69 -9.74 1.56 21.46
CA LYS A 69 -11.08 1.54 22.08
C LYS A 69 -11.16 0.74 23.39
N GLY A 70 -10.03 0.29 23.94
CA GLY A 70 -9.96 -0.41 25.22
C GLY A 70 -10.35 -1.89 25.16
N VAL A 71 -10.21 -2.52 23.98
CA VAL A 71 -10.45 -3.96 23.78
C VAL A 71 -9.14 -4.74 23.76
N SER A 72 -9.10 -5.86 24.49
CA SER A 72 -8.03 -6.84 24.33
C SER A 72 -8.32 -7.69 23.09
N VAL A 73 -7.38 -7.71 22.15
CA VAL A 73 -7.57 -8.34 20.85
C VAL A 73 -6.69 -9.57 20.74
N ASP A 74 -7.32 -10.74 20.60
CA ASP A 74 -6.62 -11.88 20.02
C ASP A 74 -6.62 -11.72 18.49
N ILE A 75 -5.44 -11.46 17.92
CA ILE A 75 -5.25 -11.23 16.48
C ILE A 75 -5.62 -12.47 15.65
N SER A 76 -5.78 -13.65 16.28
CA SER A 76 -6.30 -14.86 15.64
C SER A 76 -7.82 -14.85 15.38
N SER A 77 -8.54 -13.87 15.91
CA SER A 77 -9.99 -13.72 15.75
C SER A 77 -10.41 -13.58 14.27
N SER A 78 -11.64 -13.98 13.97
CA SER A 78 -12.18 -13.94 12.61
C SER A 78 -12.24 -12.50 12.08
N MET A 79 -11.38 -12.21 11.09
CA MET A 79 -11.35 -10.94 10.35
C MET A 79 -11.69 -11.23 8.89
N THR A 80 -12.85 -10.76 8.45
CA THR A 80 -13.31 -10.89 7.06
C THR A 80 -12.85 -9.68 6.29
N MET A 81 -12.13 -9.84 5.17
CA MET A 81 -11.64 -8.73 4.36
C MET A 81 -12.31 -8.76 2.98
N ASN A 82 -13.10 -7.73 2.65
CA ASN A 82 -13.65 -7.56 1.31
C ASN A 82 -12.78 -6.58 0.54
N GLN A 83 -12.00 -7.05 -0.44
CA GLN A 83 -11.21 -6.20 -1.33
C GLN A 83 -11.98 -5.94 -2.62
N THR A 84 -12.35 -4.69 -2.89
CA THR A 84 -12.91 -4.29 -4.19
C THR A 84 -11.84 -3.67 -5.08
N ALA A 85 -11.29 -4.40 -6.03
CA ALA A 85 -10.30 -3.86 -6.97
C ALA A 85 -10.94 -2.79 -7.87
N THR A 86 -10.50 -1.54 -7.76
CA THR A 86 -10.84 -0.48 -8.72
C THR A 86 -9.79 -0.47 -9.82
N GLU A 87 -10.09 -1.15 -10.93
CA GLU A 87 -9.22 -1.19 -12.09
C GLU A 87 -9.17 0.18 -12.78
N LYS A 88 -8.00 0.85 -12.73
CA LYS A 88 -7.55 1.79 -13.77
C LYS A 88 -6.09 2.27 -13.65
N THR A 89 -5.36 2.03 -12.56
CA THR A 89 -4.02 2.63 -12.36
C THR A 89 -2.91 1.67 -11.90
N GLY A 90 -3.10 0.35 -11.95
CA GLY A 90 -2.09 -0.61 -11.45
C GLY A 90 -1.84 -0.53 -9.94
N LYS A 91 -2.59 0.34 -9.25
CA LYS A 91 -2.62 0.45 -7.80
C LYS A 91 -4.00 -0.05 -7.37
N SER A 92 -4.07 -1.29 -6.87
CA SER A 92 -5.29 -1.80 -6.25
C SER A 92 -5.51 -1.02 -4.96
N TYR A 93 -6.28 0.07 -5.06
CA TYR A 93 -6.87 0.76 -3.91
C TYR A 93 -8.21 0.10 -3.67
N GLY A 94 -8.14 -1.08 -3.04
CA GLY A 94 -9.33 -1.75 -2.59
C GLY A 94 -9.99 -0.92 -1.52
N GLN A 95 -11.29 -0.60 -1.66
CA GLN A 95 -12.09 -0.36 -0.47
C GLN A 95 -12.07 -1.66 0.30
N VAL A 96 -11.25 -1.69 1.35
CA VAL A 96 -11.16 -2.83 2.23
C VAL A 96 -12.13 -2.58 3.36
N GLN A 97 -13.23 -3.32 3.37
CA GLN A 97 -14.07 -3.40 4.56
C GLN A 97 -13.75 -4.70 5.26
N ALA A 98 -13.26 -4.61 6.50
CA ALA A 98 -13.32 -5.72 7.41
C ALA A 98 -14.13 -5.38 8.65
N GLU A 99 -15.05 -6.29 8.94
CA GLU A 99 -15.72 -6.39 10.22
C GLU A 99 -14.89 -7.35 11.07
N VAL A 100 -14.31 -6.84 12.16
CA VAL A 100 -13.70 -7.72 13.15
C VAL A 100 -14.68 -7.97 14.28
N LYS A 101 -14.96 -9.23 14.55
CA LYS A 101 -15.68 -9.68 15.74
C LYS A 101 -14.65 -10.10 16.77
N MET A 102 -14.36 -9.23 17.75
CA MET A 102 -13.44 -9.54 18.85
C MET A 102 -14.24 -9.88 20.11
N ASN A 103 -13.88 -10.99 20.74
CA ASN A 103 -14.64 -11.63 21.81
C ASN A 103 -14.80 -10.75 23.07
N GLU A 104 -15.88 -11.04 23.80
CA GLU A 104 -16.36 -10.51 25.09
C GLU A 104 -17.03 -9.12 25.14
N LYS A 105 -16.73 -8.17 24.24
CA LYS A 105 -17.40 -6.84 24.26
C LYS A 105 -18.17 -6.41 23.00
N ASN A 106 -18.33 -7.28 21.99
CA ASN A 106 -19.07 -6.97 20.75
C ASN A 106 -18.65 -5.63 20.09
N ILE A 107 -17.37 -5.26 20.16
CA ILE A 107 -16.90 -4.02 19.51
C ILE A 107 -16.63 -4.32 18.05
N LYS A 108 -17.38 -3.65 17.19
CA LYS A 108 -17.17 -3.65 15.74
C LYS A 108 -16.18 -2.54 15.39
N VAL A 109 -15.10 -2.91 14.73
CA VAL A 109 -14.17 -1.97 14.10
C VAL A 109 -14.18 -2.20 12.61
N SER A 110 -14.09 -1.10 11.85
CA SER A 110 -13.93 -1.11 10.41
C SER A 110 -13.14 0.12 9.99
N GLY A 111 -12.37 0.00 8.92
CA GLY A 111 -11.63 1.14 8.39
C GLY A 111 -11.20 0.86 6.96
N THR A 112 -10.91 1.91 6.21
CA THR A 112 -10.57 1.86 4.78
C THR A 112 -9.07 2.10 4.59
N ILE A 113 -8.41 1.30 3.75
CA ILE A 113 -7.02 1.59 3.35
C ILE A 113 -7.02 2.82 2.45
N VAL A 114 -6.37 3.90 2.89
CA VAL A 114 -6.26 5.16 2.14
C VAL A 114 -4.91 5.30 1.43
N ASP A 115 -3.87 4.64 1.94
CA ASP A 115 -2.56 4.56 1.26
C ASP A 115 -1.80 3.30 1.66
N LYS A 116 -0.78 2.93 0.87
CA LYS A 116 0.10 1.79 1.13
C LYS A 116 1.51 2.03 0.64
N TRP A 117 2.47 1.45 1.36
CA TRP A 117 3.88 1.52 0.99
C TRP A 117 4.59 0.22 1.35
N HIS A 118 5.46 -0.24 0.45
CA HIS A 118 6.22 -1.47 0.62
C HIS A 118 7.70 -1.14 0.78
N ASP A 119 8.23 -1.42 1.97
CA ASP A 119 9.67 -1.46 2.17
C ASP A 119 10.22 -2.69 1.45
N LYS A 120 10.76 -2.50 0.25
CA LYS A 120 11.32 -3.61 -0.55
C LYS A 120 12.62 -4.16 0.04
N THR A 121 13.32 -3.39 0.88
CA THR A 121 14.58 -3.80 1.48
C THR A 121 14.33 -4.70 2.68
N ALA A 122 13.41 -4.30 3.57
CA ALA A 122 13.04 -5.09 4.74
C ALA A 122 11.90 -6.09 4.47
N ASP A 123 11.30 -6.02 3.28
CA ASP A 123 10.07 -6.71 2.90
C ASP A 123 8.94 -6.51 3.93
N ILE A 124 8.62 -5.24 4.20
CA ILE A 124 7.55 -4.85 5.12
C ILE A 124 6.49 -4.06 4.38
N MET A 125 5.27 -4.58 4.37
CA MET A 125 4.09 -3.87 3.89
C MET A 125 3.54 -2.98 4.99
N TYR A 126 3.35 -1.69 4.67
CA TYR A 126 2.67 -0.71 5.51
C TYR A 126 1.36 -0.29 4.84
N VAL A 127 0.30 -0.15 5.63
CA VAL A 127 -1.00 0.35 5.18
C VAL A 127 -1.47 1.46 6.11
N LEU A 128 -1.95 2.56 5.52
CA LEU A 128 -2.61 3.64 6.23
C LEU A 128 -4.12 3.40 6.22
N ILE A 129 -4.73 3.37 7.38
CA ILE A 129 -6.14 3.02 7.58
C ILE A 129 -6.86 4.20 8.18
N GLN A 130 -7.89 4.69 7.49
CA GLN A 130 -8.85 5.62 8.05
C GLN A 130 -9.99 4.83 8.69
N GLU A 131 -10.28 5.08 9.96
CA GLU A 131 -11.44 4.49 10.63
C GLU A 131 -12.76 5.03 10.02
N ASN A 132 -13.76 4.16 9.87
CA ASN A 132 -15.10 4.53 9.39
C ASN A 132 -16.03 4.99 10.51
#